data_AF-A0AAE9JNP7-F1
#
_entry.id   AF-A0AAE9JNP7-F1
#
_cell.length_a   1.000
_cell.length_b   1.000
_cell.length_c   1.000
_cell.angle_alpha   90.00
_cell.angle_beta   90.00
_cell.angle_gamma   90.00
#
_symmetry.space_group_name_H-M   'P 1'
#
loop_
_entity.id
_entity.type
_entity.pdbx_description
1 polymer ?
#
loop_
_entity_poly.entity_id
_entity_poly.type
_entity_poly.pdbx_seq_one_letter_code
_entity_poly.pdbx_strand_id
1 'polypeptide(L)'
;MSESIYNASYCKEKSFNAVLDPRPLVWSGEQKRGDDLAAHFAKCQIKKEWVRLIYVKNKCNEKETIEELGRDVVVRKEVEELYARMETCDGVKSASQRIDILLRGRNHPLGTLHLVPTDQLEFDFHWFSRKQAIKYLDELIFELKSDPRAVSGDIRIKLIVGRGDYPGSIRQTFLDWYPHNVSEFDWQSVLVLTIRKKTLYSDWVL
;
A
#
# COMPACT_ATOMS: atom_id res chain seq x y z
N MET A 1 -14.92 33.76 56.71
CA MET A 1 -14.77 33.52 55.26
C MET A 1 -13.27 33.68 55.00
N SER A 2 -12.50 32.58 55.09
CA SER A 2 -11.89 31.80 53.96
C SER A 2 -10.86 32.65 53.21
N GLU A 3 -9.57 32.33 52.99
CA GLU A 3 -8.68 31.16 53.03
C GLU A 3 -7.24 31.74 53.15
N SER A 4 -6.30 31.21 53.95
CA SER A 4 -5.49 29.98 53.76
C SER A 4 -4.60 30.02 52.50
N ILE A 5 -3.33 30.41 52.64
CA ILE A 5 -2.10 29.55 52.64
C ILE A 5 -1.55 29.21 51.24
N TYR A 6 -0.26 29.49 51.10
CA TYR A 6 0.74 28.87 50.21
C TYR A 6 0.34 27.50 49.64
N ASN A 7 0.56 27.27 48.35
CA ASN A 7 1.35 26.10 47.93
C ASN A 7 1.70 26.14 46.44
N ALA A 8 2.98 25.85 46.20
CA ALA A 8 3.48 25.43 44.91
C ALA A 8 2.71 24.20 44.42
N SER A 9 2.31 24.20 43.15
CA SER A 9 1.78 23.02 42.48
C SER A 9 2.73 22.58 41.37
N TYR A 10 3.26 21.39 41.62
CA TYR A 10 3.93 20.45 40.76
C TYR A 10 3.47 20.39 39.29
N CYS A 11 4.47 20.16 38.43
CA CYS A 11 4.49 19.34 37.21
C CYS A 11 3.20 19.15 36.40
N LYS A 12 3.22 19.68 35.17
CA LYS A 12 2.86 18.87 34.00
C LYS A 12 3.92 19.03 32.93
N GLU A 13 4.72 17.99 32.75
CA GLU A 13 5.34 17.69 31.46
C GLU A 13 4.23 17.68 30.40
N LYS A 14 4.26 18.65 29.49
CA LYS A 14 3.51 18.55 28.25
C LYS A 14 4.44 17.97 27.21
N SER A 15 4.25 16.66 27.04
CA SER A 15 4.38 15.87 25.83
C SER A 15 4.82 16.64 24.57
N PHE A 16 5.88 16.11 23.96
CA PHE A 16 6.29 16.30 22.57
C PHE A 16 5.12 16.57 21.62
N ASN A 17 4.84 17.83 21.35
CA ASN A 17 4.32 18.24 20.05
C ASN A 17 5.54 18.57 19.21
N ALA A 18 6.11 17.55 18.58
CA ALA A 18 6.90 17.77 17.37
C ALA A 18 5.94 18.34 16.33
N VAL A 19 5.82 19.67 16.34
CA VAL A 19 5.43 20.46 15.19
C VAL A 19 6.36 19.98 14.07
N LEU A 20 5.82 19.18 13.16
CA LEU A 20 6.43 18.91 11.87
C LEU A 20 6.48 20.27 11.15
N ASP A 21 7.56 20.98 11.43
CA ASP A 21 8.02 22.14 10.69
C ASP A 21 8.08 21.73 9.20
N PRO A 22 7.23 22.30 8.32
CA PRO A 22 7.28 22.01 6.90
C PRO A 22 8.48 22.78 6.35
N ARG A 23 9.69 22.27 6.61
CA ARG A 23 10.85 22.75 5.87
C ARG A 23 10.60 22.44 4.39
N PRO A 24 10.82 23.40 3.48
CA PRO A 24 10.85 23.11 2.06
C PRO A 24 12.02 22.16 1.84
N LEU A 25 11.71 20.86 1.75
CA LEU A 25 12.70 19.83 1.54
C LEU A 25 13.40 20.12 0.19
N VAL A 26 14.71 19.96 0.20
CA VAL A 26 15.60 20.07 -0.95
C VAL A 26 15.22 18.98 -1.99
N TRP A 27 14.25 19.26 -2.86
CA TRP A 27 13.62 18.26 -3.76
C TRP A 27 14.09 18.32 -5.22
N SER A 28 14.89 19.30 -5.62
CA SER A 28 15.17 19.52 -7.05
C SER A 28 16.02 18.41 -7.70
N GLY A 29 16.95 17.80 -6.96
CA GLY A 29 17.86 16.77 -7.50
C GLY A 29 17.24 15.37 -7.57
N GLU A 30 16.52 14.96 -6.53
CA GLU A 30 15.86 13.64 -6.47
C GLU A 30 14.66 13.57 -7.41
N GLN A 31 13.88 14.65 -7.48
CA GLN A 31 12.75 14.73 -8.39
C GLN A 31 13.21 14.73 -9.86
N LYS A 32 14.35 15.37 -10.17
CA LYS A 32 14.95 15.32 -11.50
C LYS A 32 15.43 13.92 -11.87
N ARG A 33 16.10 13.21 -10.96
CA ARG A 33 16.54 11.81 -11.20
C ARG A 33 15.37 10.85 -11.40
N GLY A 34 14.31 10.97 -10.59
CA GLY A 34 13.08 10.21 -10.81
C GLY A 34 12.42 10.52 -12.16
N ASP A 35 12.52 11.76 -12.63
CA ASP A 35 12.01 12.18 -13.93
C ASP A 35 12.87 11.67 -15.11
N ASP A 36 14.19 11.64 -14.94
CA ASP A 36 15.13 11.07 -15.92
C ASP A 36 14.92 9.55 -16.05
N LEU A 37 14.71 8.85 -14.94
CA LEU A 37 14.31 7.43 -14.95
C LEU A 37 12.95 7.24 -15.64
N ALA A 38 11.99 8.11 -15.38
CA ALA A 38 10.69 8.03 -16.05
C ALA A 38 10.82 8.23 -17.56
N ALA A 39 11.69 9.14 -18.02
CA ALA A 39 11.99 9.31 -19.43
C ALA A 39 12.65 8.06 -20.05
N HIS A 40 13.55 7.40 -19.30
CA HIS A 40 14.18 6.13 -19.73
C HIS A 40 13.14 5.02 -19.95
N PHE A 41 12.17 4.88 -19.04
CA PHE A 41 11.11 3.86 -19.12
C PHE A 41 9.87 4.28 -19.91
N ALA A 42 9.82 5.51 -20.44
CA ALA A 42 8.66 5.99 -21.21
C ALA A 42 8.36 5.11 -22.43
N LYS A 43 9.40 4.53 -23.04
CA LYS A 43 9.27 3.58 -24.17
C LYS A 43 8.61 2.25 -23.78
N CYS A 44 8.58 1.92 -22.49
CA CYS A 44 7.98 0.70 -21.96
C CYS A 44 6.53 0.91 -21.46
N GLN A 45 5.90 2.03 -21.81
CA GLN A 45 4.53 2.39 -21.40
C GLN A 45 4.31 2.40 -19.87
N ILE A 46 5.39 2.53 -19.09
CA ILE A 46 5.28 2.71 -17.65
C ILE A 46 4.98 4.18 -17.37
N LYS A 47 3.89 4.43 -16.63
CA LYS A 47 3.50 5.78 -16.21
C LYS A 47 4.58 6.40 -15.31
N LYS A 48 4.82 7.69 -15.48
CA LYS A 48 5.82 8.46 -14.71
C LYS A 48 5.59 8.36 -13.20
N GLU A 49 4.34 8.37 -12.78
CA GLU A 49 3.94 8.27 -11.37
C GLU A 49 4.33 6.91 -10.78
N TRP A 50 4.26 5.84 -11.58
CA TRP A 50 4.71 4.51 -11.18
C TRP A 50 6.22 4.45 -11.01
N VAL A 51 6.98 5.00 -11.96
CA VAL A 51 8.44 5.08 -11.85
C VAL A 51 8.86 5.85 -10.60
N ARG A 52 8.22 6.99 -10.33
CA ARG A 52 8.45 7.77 -9.11
C ARG A 52 8.11 6.99 -7.84
N LEU A 53 6.99 6.26 -7.84
CA LEU A 53 6.60 5.42 -6.71
C LEU A 53 7.66 4.36 -6.41
N ILE A 54 8.12 3.63 -7.43
CA ILE A 54 9.16 2.59 -7.27
C ILE A 54 10.50 3.21 -6.85
N TYR A 55 10.86 4.38 -7.39
CA TYR A 55 12.08 5.08 -6.99
C TYR A 55 12.07 5.47 -5.50
N VAL A 56 10.94 6.00 -5.01
CA VAL A 56 10.77 6.34 -3.59
C VAL A 56 10.73 5.08 -2.72
N LYS A 57 10.04 4.02 -3.17
CA LYS A 57 10.00 2.71 -2.49
C LYS A 57 11.40 2.14 -2.28
N ASN A 58 12.27 2.26 -3.28
CA ASN A 58 13.67 1.83 -3.21
C ASN A 58 14.59 2.88 -2.59
N LYS A 59 14.06 3.81 -1.77
CA LYS A 59 14.84 4.82 -1.04
C LYS A 59 15.76 5.63 -1.96
N CYS A 60 15.27 5.96 -3.15
CA CYS A 60 16.00 6.71 -4.17
C CYS A 60 17.24 5.96 -4.74
N ASN A 61 17.32 4.63 -4.57
CA ASN A 61 18.38 3.80 -5.15
C ASN A 61 18.08 3.51 -6.63
N GLU A 62 18.85 4.12 -7.53
CA GLU A 62 18.65 4.00 -8.98
C GLU A 62 18.84 2.55 -9.48
N LYS A 63 19.84 1.83 -8.96
CA LYS A 63 20.14 0.47 -9.42
C LYS A 63 18.99 -0.47 -9.08
N GLU A 64 18.54 -0.47 -7.84
CA GLU A 64 17.39 -1.28 -7.39
C GLU A 64 16.12 -0.91 -8.16
N THR A 65 15.92 0.38 -8.40
CA THR A 65 14.79 0.90 -9.18
C THR A 65 14.81 0.40 -10.62
N ILE A 66 15.96 0.45 -11.30
CA ILE A 66 16.10 -0.05 -12.68
C ILE A 66 15.88 -1.56 -12.73
N GLU A 67 16.42 -2.32 -11.78
CA GLU A 67 16.22 -3.77 -11.70
C GLU A 67 14.76 -4.14 -11.46
N GLU A 68 14.06 -3.45 -10.54
CA GLU A 68 12.64 -3.67 -10.28
C GLU A 68 11.75 -3.26 -11.45
N LEU A 69 11.99 -2.10 -12.06
CA LEU A 69 11.27 -1.65 -13.25
C LEU A 69 11.52 -2.59 -14.43
N GLY A 70 12.75 -3.08 -14.60
CA GLY A 70 13.08 -4.08 -15.62
C GLY A 70 12.26 -5.37 -15.47
N ARG A 71 12.10 -5.86 -14.25
CA ARG A 71 11.20 -7.00 -13.95
C ARG A 71 9.74 -6.65 -14.22
N ASP A 72 9.30 -5.46 -13.80
CA ASP A 72 7.92 -5.00 -13.99
C ASP A 72 7.55 -4.91 -15.48
N VAL A 73 8.46 -4.44 -16.35
CA VAL A 73 8.26 -4.42 -17.81
C VAL A 73 7.98 -5.82 -18.36
N VAL A 74 8.76 -6.82 -17.96
CA VAL A 74 8.60 -8.20 -18.44
C VAL A 74 7.24 -8.76 -17.98
N VAL A 75 6.89 -8.57 -16.70
CA VAL A 75 5.62 -9.06 -16.16
C VAL A 75 4.43 -8.37 -16.84
N ARG A 76 4.52 -7.06 -17.08
CA ARG A 76 3.47 -6.31 -17.80
C ARG A 76 3.25 -6.87 -19.19
N LYS A 77 4.31 -7.09 -19.95
CA LYS A 77 4.19 -7.67 -21.29
C LYS A 77 3.53 -9.06 -21.25
N GLU A 78 3.92 -9.93 -20.30
CA GLU A 78 3.31 -11.26 -20.16
C GLU A 78 1.82 -11.15 -19.80
N VAL A 79 1.43 -10.24 -18.89
CA VAL A 79 0.03 -10.04 -18.50
C VAL A 79 -0.82 -9.49 -19.66
N GLU A 80 -0.30 -8.54 -20.44
CA GLU A 80 -0.97 -8.03 -21.65
C GLU A 80 -1.21 -9.14 -22.68
N GLU A 81 -0.19 -9.95 -22.97
CA GLU A 81 -0.30 -11.09 -23.88
C GLU A 81 -1.32 -12.13 -23.39
N LEU A 82 -1.35 -12.39 -22.08
CA LEU A 82 -2.32 -13.30 -21.47
C LEU A 82 -3.75 -12.75 -21.55
N TYR A 83 -3.96 -11.45 -21.31
CA TYR A 83 -5.27 -10.83 -21.49
C TYR A 83 -5.73 -10.85 -22.95
N ALA A 84 -4.85 -10.53 -23.90
CA ALA A 84 -5.17 -10.59 -25.33
C ALA A 84 -5.54 -12.02 -25.77
N ARG A 85 -4.84 -13.05 -25.26
CA ARG A 85 -5.18 -14.46 -25.52
C ARG A 85 -6.53 -14.87 -24.94
N MET A 86 -6.95 -14.27 -23.82
CA MET A 86 -8.26 -14.54 -23.23
C MET A 86 -9.40 -14.01 -24.10
N GLU A 87 -9.18 -12.97 -24.92
CA GLU A 87 -10.19 -12.41 -25.83
C GLU A 87 -10.43 -13.29 -27.07
N THR A 88 -9.44 -14.09 -27.49
CA THR A 88 -9.47 -14.85 -28.76
C THR A 88 -9.82 -16.34 -28.63
N CYS A 89 -10.11 -16.83 -27.42
CA CYS A 89 -10.54 -18.19 -27.03
C CYS A 89 -9.67 -19.41 -27.45
N ASP A 90 -8.77 -19.81 -26.55
CA ASP A 90 -8.76 -21.10 -25.83
C ASP A 90 -7.88 -20.92 -24.56
N GLY A 91 -8.22 -21.52 -23.41
CA GLY A 91 -7.36 -21.48 -22.21
C GLY A 91 -7.58 -20.31 -21.21
N VAL A 92 -8.74 -19.64 -21.23
CA VAL A 92 -9.09 -18.50 -20.35
C VAL A 92 -8.81 -18.76 -18.86
N LYS A 93 -9.13 -19.96 -18.36
CA LYS A 93 -8.88 -20.33 -16.95
C LYS A 93 -7.38 -20.36 -16.63
N SER A 94 -6.58 -20.95 -17.52
CA SER A 94 -5.11 -21.07 -17.35
C SER A 94 -4.45 -19.69 -17.41
N ALA A 95 -4.85 -18.85 -18.38
CA ALA A 95 -4.36 -17.49 -18.48
C ALA A 95 -4.73 -16.64 -17.25
N SER A 96 -5.98 -16.72 -16.80
CA SER A 96 -6.42 -16.02 -15.58
C SER A 96 -5.67 -16.47 -14.33
N GLN A 97 -5.41 -17.78 -14.17
CA GLN A 97 -4.60 -18.29 -13.07
C GLN A 97 -3.14 -17.81 -13.16
N ARG A 98 -2.57 -17.82 -14.36
CA ARG A 98 -1.21 -17.35 -14.59
C ARG A 98 -1.07 -15.87 -14.26
N ILE A 99 -2.02 -15.04 -14.68
CA ILE A 99 -2.08 -13.62 -14.30
C ILE A 99 -2.14 -13.47 -12.79
N ASP A 100 -3.04 -14.19 -12.10
CA ASP A 100 -3.16 -14.12 -10.63
C ASP A 100 -1.81 -14.43 -9.94
N ILE A 101 -1.10 -15.48 -10.39
CA ILE A 101 0.23 -15.84 -9.87
C ILE A 101 1.25 -14.73 -10.12
N LEU A 102 1.33 -14.20 -11.35
CA LEU A 102 2.29 -13.15 -11.72
C LEU A 102 2.08 -11.88 -10.91
N LEU A 103 0.83 -11.44 -10.77
CA LEU A 103 0.49 -10.21 -10.06
C LEU A 103 0.71 -10.36 -8.55
N ARG A 104 0.31 -11.49 -7.96
CA ARG A 104 0.58 -11.78 -6.54
C ARG A 104 2.08 -11.89 -6.26
N GLY A 105 2.87 -12.38 -7.21
CA GLY A 105 4.32 -12.47 -7.09
C GLY A 105 5.06 -11.14 -6.97
N ARG A 106 4.38 -10.01 -7.21
CA ARG A 106 4.93 -8.66 -6.98
C ARG A 106 4.89 -8.23 -5.51
N ASN A 107 4.13 -8.94 -4.70
CA ASN A 107 3.84 -8.61 -3.31
C ASN A 107 4.56 -9.54 -2.34
N HIS A 108 4.58 -9.17 -1.06
CA HIS A 108 5.04 -10.07 -0.01
C HIS A 108 4.19 -11.35 0.02
N PRO A 109 4.80 -12.55 0.10
CA PRO A 109 4.05 -13.79 0.15
C PRO A 109 3.13 -13.84 1.36
N LEU A 110 1.86 -14.15 1.10
CA LEU A 110 0.91 -14.51 2.14
C LEU A 110 1.46 -15.73 2.90
N GLY A 111 1.50 -15.65 4.22
CA GLY A 111 2.12 -16.59 5.16
C GLY A 111 3.38 -16.06 5.83
N THR A 112 3.98 -14.98 5.30
CA THR A 112 5.26 -14.43 5.81
C THR A 112 5.15 -12.98 6.28
N LEU A 113 3.94 -12.41 6.32
CA LEU A 113 3.75 -10.97 6.57
C LEU A 113 4.21 -10.54 7.97
N HIS A 114 4.13 -11.43 8.96
CA HIS A 114 4.60 -11.20 10.33
C HIS A 114 6.11 -10.96 10.44
N LEU A 115 6.88 -11.36 9.42
CA LEU A 115 8.34 -11.16 9.35
C LEU A 115 8.74 -9.77 8.81
N VAL A 116 7.80 -9.05 8.19
CA VAL A 116 8.05 -7.76 7.55
C VAL A 116 7.44 -6.66 8.40
N PRO A 117 8.17 -5.59 8.77
CA PRO A 117 7.62 -4.44 9.49
C PRO A 117 6.36 -3.88 8.82
N THR A 118 5.33 -3.52 9.59
CA THR A 118 4.02 -3.12 9.03
C THR A 118 4.08 -1.87 8.17
N ASP A 119 4.99 -0.95 8.48
CA ASP A 119 5.25 0.26 7.71
C ASP A 119 5.93 0.00 6.35
N GLN A 120 6.47 -1.21 6.15
CA GLN A 120 7.04 -1.69 4.90
C GLN A 120 6.08 -2.57 4.10
N LEU A 121 4.91 -2.92 4.66
CA LEU A 121 3.88 -3.67 3.94
C LEU A 121 3.13 -2.74 2.98
N GLU A 122 3.44 -2.90 1.70
CA GLU A 122 2.73 -2.26 0.59
C GLU A 122 2.32 -3.34 -0.41
N PHE A 123 1.06 -3.31 -0.84
CA PHE A 123 0.50 -4.31 -1.75
C PHE A 123 0.00 -3.68 -3.05
N ASP A 124 0.55 -4.13 -4.17
CA ASP A 124 0.15 -3.76 -5.52
C ASP A 124 -1.02 -4.62 -6.00
N PHE A 125 -2.15 -3.96 -6.24
CA PHE A 125 -3.37 -4.50 -6.85
C PHE A 125 -3.55 -4.02 -8.30
N HIS A 126 -2.59 -3.27 -8.84
CA HIS A 126 -2.65 -2.82 -10.20
C HIS A 126 -2.65 -4.01 -11.17
N TRP A 127 -3.52 -3.93 -12.19
CA TRP A 127 -3.72 -4.94 -13.24
C TRP A 127 -4.43 -6.23 -12.83
N PHE A 128 -4.84 -6.36 -11.58
CA PHE A 128 -5.78 -7.42 -11.23
C PHE A 128 -7.11 -7.20 -11.96
N SER A 129 -7.78 -8.29 -12.35
CA SER A 129 -9.23 -8.17 -12.57
C SER A 129 -9.90 -7.87 -11.23
N ARG A 130 -11.05 -7.20 -11.24
CA ARG A 130 -11.82 -6.91 -10.01
C ARG A 130 -12.06 -8.16 -9.16
N LYS A 131 -12.40 -9.29 -9.79
CA LYS A 131 -12.63 -10.56 -9.10
C LYS A 131 -11.37 -11.09 -8.40
N GLN A 132 -10.21 -11.04 -9.06
CA GLN A 132 -8.95 -11.47 -8.45
C GLN A 132 -8.52 -10.50 -7.33
N ALA A 133 -8.71 -9.19 -7.52
CA ALA A 133 -8.39 -8.18 -6.52
C ALA A 133 -9.21 -8.37 -5.23
N ILE A 134 -10.53 -8.57 -5.34
CA ILE A 134 -11.41 -8.85 -4.20
C ILE A 134 -10.92 -10.11 -3.46
N LYS A 135 -10.75 -11.21 -4.19
CA LYS A 135 -10.29 -12.49 -3.61
C LYS A 135 -8.97 -12.32 -2.86
N TYR A 136 -8.01 -11.61 -3.45
CA TYR A 136 -6.70 -11.40 -2.84
C TYR A 136 -6.77 -10.48 -1.62
N LEU A 137 -7.62 -9.45 -1.63
CA LEU A 137 -7.86 -8.58 -0.48
C LEU A 137 -8.49 -9.36 0.69
N ASP A 138 -9.47 -10.24 0.41
CA ASP A 138 -10.07 -11.09 1.45
C ASP A 138 -9.02 -11.99 2.14
N GLU A 139 -8.15 -12.63 1.35
CA GLU A 139 -7.06 -13.46 1.85
C GLU A 139 -6.04 -12.65 2.67
N LEU A 140 -5.67 -11.45 2.20
CA LEU A 140 -4.80 -10.53 2.90
C LEU A 140 -5.39 -10.07 4.25
N ILE A 141 -6.68 -9.69 4.26
CA ILE A 141 -7.39 -9.31 5.49
C ILE A 141 -7.43 -10.48 6.47
N PHE A 142 -7.71 -11.69 5.99
CA PHE A 142 -7.74 -12.89 6.81
C PHE A 142 -6.39 -13.15 7.50
N GLU A 143 -5.29 -13.03 6.75
CA GLU A 143 -3.96 -13.21 7.31
C GLU A 143 -3.61 -12.12 8.32
N LEU A 144 -3.83 -10.83 7.97
CA LEU A 144 -3.50 -9.72 8.86
C LEU A 144 -4.35 -9.71 10.14
N LYS A 145 -5.60 -10.21 10.08
CA LYS A 145 -6.42 -10.45 11.29
C LYS A 145 -5.84 -11.55 12.17
N SER A 146 -5.07 -12.48 11.61
CA SER A 146 -4.40 -13.54 12.35
C SER A 146 -2.99 -13.15 12.80
N ASP A 147 -2.49 -11.99 12.34
CA ASP A 147 -1.17 -11.48 12.71
C ASP A 147 -1.09 -11.16 14.21
N PRO A 148 -0.07 -11.65 14.93
CA PRO A 148 0.10 -11.39 16.35
C PRO A 148 0.18 -9.88 16.69
N ARG A 149 0.67 -9.04 15.78
CA ARG A 149 0.80 -7.59 16.00
C ARG A 149 -0.56 -6.90 16.14
N ALA A 150 -1.63 -7.49 15.61
CA ALA A 150 -2.99 -6.98 15.76
C ALA A 150 -3.51 -7.01 17.20
N VAL A 151 -2.79 -7.61 18.16
CA VAL A 151 -3.12 -7.51 19.59
C VAL A 151 -2.50 -6.27 20.25
N SER A 152 -1.44 -5.72 19.67
CA SER A 152 -0.68 -4.59 20.24
C SER A 152 -1.18 -3.24 19.74
N GLY A 153 -1.81 -3.19 18.57
CA GLY A 153 -2.35 -1.98 17.97
C GLY A 153 -3.00 -2.25 16.62
N ASP A 154 -3.49 -1.18 16.01
CA ASP A 154 -4.01 -1.24 14.65
C ASP A 154 -2.86 -1.51 13.68
N ILE A 155 -3.08 -2.42 12.73
CA ILE A 155 -2.19 -2.62 11.59
C ILE A 155 -2.71 -1.75 10.46
N ARG A 156 -1.83 -0.88 9.93
CA ARG A 156 -2.14 0.00 8.80
C ARG A 156 -1.12 -0.23 7.69
N ILE A 157 -1.59 -0.64 6.51
CA ILE A 157 -0.75 -0.93 5.35
C ILE A 157 -1.28 -0.22 4.11
N LYS A 158 -0.43 -0.03 3.09
CA LYS A 158 -0.82 0.64 1.85
C LYS A 158 -1.26 -0.36 0.78
N LEU A 159 -2.35 -0.02 0.08
CA LEU A 159 -2.83 -0.74 -1.10
C LEU A 159 -2.66 0.16 -2.32
N ILE A 160 -1.87 -0.25 -3.30
CA ILE A 160 -1.69 0.47 -4.55
C ILE A 160 -2.71 -0.06 -5.56
N VAL A 161 -3.74 0.72 -5.84
CA VAL A 161 -4.91 0.27 -6.65
C VAL A 161 -4.99 0.97 -8.01
N GLY A 162 -4.08 1.91 -8.27
CA GLY A 162 -4.17 2.81 -9.41
C GLY A 162 -5.26 3.87 -9.22
N ARG A 163 -5.35 4.82 -10.16
CA ARG A 163 -6.25 5.98 -10.03
C ARG A 163 -7.73 5.57 -10.03
N GLY A 164 -8.14 4.81 -11.04
CA GLY A 164 -9.43 4.11 -11.04
C GLY A 164 -10.66 4.98 -10.78
N ASP A 165 -10.73 6.18 -11.36
CA ASP A 165 -11.83 7.15 -11.11
C ASP A 165 -13.12 6.85 -11.88
N TYR A 166 -13.49 5.57 -12.03
CA TYR A 166 -14.72 5.16 -12.72
C TYR A 166 -15.48 4.09 -11.92
N PRO A 167 -16.83 4.04 -12.04
CA PRO A 167 -17.65 3.07 -11.33
C PRO A 167 -17.19 1.63 -11.59
N GLY A 168 -17.07 0.85 -10.52
CA GLY A 168 -16.65 -0.54 -10.60
C GLY A 168 -15.15 -0.77 -10.81
N SER A 169 -14.32 0.28 -10.71
CA SER A 169 -12.87 0.14 -10.56
C SER A 169 -12.50 -0.59 -9.26
N ILE A 170 -11.26 -1.09 -9.17
CA ILE A 170 -10.75 -1.71 -7.93
C ILE A 170 -10.83 -0.72 -6.77
N ARG A 171 -10.40 0.53 -6.99
CA ARG A 171 -10.42 1.60 -5.97
C ARG A 171 -11.82 1.78 -5.40
N GLN A 172 -12.81 2.03 -6.27
CA GLN A 172 -14.19 2.24 -5.84
C GLN A 172 -14.76 1.00 -5.15
N THR A 173 -14.51 -0.18 -5.72
CA THR A 173 -14.97 -1.45 -5.15
C THR A 173 -14.43 -1.66 -3.74
N PHE A 174 -13.15 -1.38 -3.49
CA PHE A 174 -12.55 -1.55 -2.16
C PHE A 174 -13.15 -0.57 -1.14
N LEU A 175 -13.35 0.69 -1.53
CA LEU A 175 -13.98 1.69 -0.67
C LEU A 175 -15.45 1.35 -0.35
N ASP A 176 -16.22 0.90 -1.35
CA ASP A 176 -17.64 0.58 -1.19
C ASP A 176 -17.88 -0.68 -0.36
N TRP A 177 -17.07 -1.72 -0.59
CA TRP A 177 -17.35 -3.05 -0.02
C TRP A 177 -16.61 -3.31 1.29
N TYR A 178 -15.53 -2.57 1.56
CA TYR A 178 -14.74 -2.70 2.78
C TYR A 178 -14.65 -1.37 3.56
N PRO A 179 -15.75 -0.62 3.78
CA PRO A 179 -15.71 0.75 4.30
C PRO A 179 -15.17 0.84 5.73
N HIS A 180 -15.14 -0.27 6.48
CA HIS A 180 -14.60 -0.33 7.84
C HIS A 180 -13.10 -0.63 7.89
N ASN A 181 -12.54 -1.14 6.79
CA ASN A 181 -11.16 -1.57 6.70
C ASN A 181 -10.35 -0.70 5.73
N VAL A 182 -10.96 -0.18 4.67
CA VAL A 182 -10.26 0.55 3.62
C VAL A 182 -10.67 2.01 3.62
N SER A 183 -9.68 2.91 3.62
CA SER A 183 -9.89 4.36 3.52
C SER A 183 -8.95 5.00 2.50
N GLU A 184 -9.25 6.23 2.12
CA GLU A 184 -8.39 6.99 1.22
C GLU A 184 -7.04 7.34 1.88
N PHE A 185 -6.02 7.47 1.03
CA PHE A 185 -4.72 8.04 1.36
C PHE A 185 -4.53 9.34 0.56
N ASP A 186 -3.59 10.19 0.97
CA ASP A 186 -3.30 11.47 0.31
C ASP A 186 -2.98 11.34 -1.19
N TRP A 187 -2.61 10.15 -1.65
CA TRP A 187 -2.31 9.87 -3.05
C TRP A 187 -3.46 9.10 -3.73
N GLN A 188 -3.97 9.63 -4.85
CA GLN A 188 -5.13 9.08 -5.58
C GLN A 188 -4.97 7.63 -6.07
N SER A 189 -3.75 7.12 -6.16
CA SER A 189 -3.48 5.72 -6.56
C SER A 189 -3.35 4.75 -5.38
N VAL A 190 -3.48 5.25 -4.15
CA VAL A 190 -3.22 4.51 -2.92
C VAL A 190 -4.43 4.57 -2.01
N LEU A 191 -4.71 3.46 -1.34
CA LEU A 191 -5.65 3.33 -0.24
C LEU A 191 -4.90 2.81 0.99
N VAL A 192 -5.48 2.99 2.18
CA VAL A 192 -4.98 2.40 3.42
C VAL A 192 -5.90 1.28 3.84
N LEU A 193 -5.33 0.09 4.07
CA LEU A 193 -6.02 -0.99 4.77
C LEU A 193 -5.68 -0.91 6.26
N THR A 194 -6.72 -0.86 7.09
CA THR A 194 -6.64 -0.85 8.55
C THR A 194 -7.28 -2.11 9.11
N ILE A 195 -6.48 -2.90 9.82
CA ILE A 195 -6.94 -4.00 10.67
C ILE A 195 -6.89 -3.50 12.10
N ARG A 196 -8.07 -3.30 12.69
CA ARG A 196 -8.19 -2.79 14.05
C ARG A 196 -7.61 -3.75 15.07
N LYS A 197 -7.05 -3.21 16.14
CA LYS A 197 -6.58 -3.96 17.30
C LYS A 197 -7.69 -4.90 17.79
N LYS A 198 -7.35 -6.14 18.10
CA LYS A 198 -8.24 -7.05 18.82
C LYS A 198 -8.41 -6.55 20.25
N THR A 199 -9.64 -6.23 20.64
CA THR A 199 -10.00 -6.09 22.05
C THR A 199 -9.92 -7.47 22.70
N LEU A 200 -8.98 -7.65 23.63
CA LEU A 200 -8.94 -8.85 24.46
C LEU A 200 -9.94 -8.69 25.60
N TYR A 201 -10.54 -9.79 26.05
CA TYR A 201 -11.53 -9.80 27.15
C TYR A 201 -11.02 -9.13 28.45
N SER A 202 -9.71 -8.99 28.62
CA SER A 202 -9.07 -8.29 29.73
C SER A 202 -9.22 -6.76 29.72
N ASP A 203 -9.59 -6.15 28.58
CA ASP A 203 -9.73 -4.70 28.46
C ASP A 203 -11.09 -4.19 28.98
N TRP A 204 -11.98 -5.08 29.46
CA TRP A 204 -13.30 -4.77 30.01
C TRP A 204 -13.33 -4.60 31.54
N VAL A 205 -12.17 -4.64 32.21
CA VAL A 205 -12.07 -4.42 33.66
C VAL A 205 -11.45 -3.06 33.92
N LEU A 206 -12.24 -1.98 33.75
CA LEU A 206 -12.06 -0.69 34.44
C LEU A 206 -13.42 0.01 34.56
#